data_AF-A0A950Y292-F1
#
_entry.id   AF-A0A950Y292-F1
#
_cell.length_a   1.000
_cell.length_b   1.000
_cell.length_c   1.000
_cell.angle_alpha   90.00
_cell.angle_beta   90.00
_cell.angle_gamma   90.00
#
_symmetry.space_group_name_H-M   'P 1'
#
loop_
_entity.id
_entity.type
_entity.pdbx_description
1 polymer ?
#
loop_
_entity_poly.entity_id
_entity_poly.type
_entity_poly.pdbx_seq_one_letter_code
_entity_poly.pdbx_strand_id
1 'polypeptide(L)' 'MPPAQKAILNIARSGKFSSDRTISECATGIWNLQPCPVP' A
#
# COMPACT_ATOMS: atom_id res chain seq x y z
N MET A 1 22.92 11.52 -11.20
CA MET A 1 21.54 11.82 -10.75
C MET A 1 21.62 12.45 -9.36
N PRO A 2 21.15 13.69 -9.17
CA PRO A 2 21.17 14.37 -7.88
C PRO A 2 20.40 13.58 -6.81
N PRO A 3 20.80 13.64 -5.53
CA PRO A 3 20.16 12.89 -4.44
C PRO A 3 18.66 13.17 -4.33
N ALA A 4 18.24 14.43 -4.56
CA ALA A 4 16.83 14.82 -4.57
C ALA A 4 16.01 14.07 -5.64
N GLN A 5 16.55 13.88 -6.84
CA GLN A 5 15.85 13.19 -7.93
C GLN A 5 15.68 11.69 -7.63
N LYS A 6 16.67 11.06 -6.97
CA LYS A 6 16.55 9.67 -6.51
C LYS A 6 15.50 9.51 -5.41
N ALA A 7 15.47 10.45 -4.45
CA ALA A 7 14.50 10.41 -3.35
C ALA A 7 13.06 10.48 -3.87
N ILE A 8 12.78 11.41 -4.80
CA ILE A 8 11.45 11.55 -5.43
C ILE A 8 11.02 10.25 -6.10
N LEU A 9 11.91 9.61 -6.87
CA LEU A 9 11.59 8.36 -7.57
C LEU A 9 11.33 7.19 -6.62
N ASN A 10 12.07 7.10 -5.51
CA ASN A 10 11.85 6.05 -4.52
C ASN A 10 10.50 6.21 -3.84
N ILE A 11 10.15 7.44 -3.43
CA ILE A 11 8.85 7.75 -2.82
C ILE A 11 7.71 7.48 -3.81
N ALA A 12 7.84 7.91 -5.06
CA ALA A 12 6.81 7.68 -6.09
C ALA A 12 6.55 6.18 -6.36
N ARG A 13 7.51 5.30 -6.07
CA ARG A 13 7.42 3.85 -6.31
C ARG A 13 7.16 3.03 -5.04
N SER A 14 7.03 3.65 -3.87
CA SER A 14 6.92 2.93 -2.60
C SER A 14 5.54 2.30 -2.37
N GLY A 15 4.51 2.67 -3.15
CA GLY A 15 3.12 2.25 -2.93
C GLY A 15 2.90 0.72 -2.87
N LYS A 16 3.75 -0.07 -3.54
CA LYS A 16 3.72 -1.55 -3.45
C LYS A 16 3.96 -2.06 -2.02
N PHE A 17 4.65 -1.29 -1.20
CA PHE A 17 5.02 -1.62 0.18
C PHE A 17 4.03 -1.03 1.22
N SER A 18 2.88 -0.49 0.80
CA SER A 18 1.86 -0.01 1.75
C SER A 18 1.24 -1.17 2.52
N SER A 19 1.05 -0.97 3.83
CA SER A 19 0.30 -1.88 4.69
C SER A 19 -1.15 -2.02 4.27
N ASP A 20 -1.76 -0.99 3.67
CA ASP A 20 -3.17 -1.02 3.24
C ASP A 20 -3.39 -2.14 2.22
N ARG A 21 -2.43 -2.30 1.30
CA ARG A 21 -2.43 -3.39 0.32
C ARG A 21 -2.34 -4.74 1.03
N THR A 22 -1.41 -4.91 1.97
CA THR A 22 -1.24 -6.17 2.71
C THR A 22 -2.49 -6.54 3.50
N ILE A 23 -3.12 -5.57 4.18
CA ILE A 23 -4.37 -5.80 4.92
C ILE A 23 -5.49 -6.20 3.96
N SER A 24 -5.62 -5.56 2.80
CA SER A 24 -6.63 -5.92 1.79
C SER A 24 -6.42 -7.34 1.24
N GLU A 25 -5.17 -7.74 1.01
CA GLU A 25 -4.80 -9.09 0.57
C GLU A 25 -5.11 -10.14 1.64
N CYS A 26 -4.78 -9.87 2.91
CA CYS A 26 -5.14 -10.75 4.04
C CYS A 26 -6.66 -10.84 4.25
N ALA A 27 -7.36 -9.70 4.18
CA ALA A 27 -8.81 -9.65 4.34
C ALA A 27 -9.51 -10.51 3.29
N THR A 28 -9.06 -10.45 2.04
CA THR A 28 -9.68 -11.21 0.94
C THR A 28 -9.23 -12.67 0.92
N GLY A 29 -7.92 -12.91 1.03
CA GLY A 29 -7.32 -14.22 0.77
C GLY A 29 -7.24 -15.16 1.98
N ILE A 30 -7.35 -14.64 3.21
CA ILE A 30 -7.20 -15.44 4.43
C ILE A 30 -8.46 -15.35 5.27
N TRP A 31 -8.92 -14.13 5.58
CA TRP A 31 -10.01 -13.92 6.52
C TRP A 31 -11.40 -13.95 5.88
N ASN A 32 -11.47 -13.84 4.55
CA ASN A 32 -12.72 -13.76 3.78
C ASN A 32 -13.66 -12.65 4.30
N LEU A 33 -13.10 -11.46 4.54
CA LEU A 33 -13.80 -10.27 5.03
C LEU A 33 -14.06 -9.28 3.89
N GLN A 34 -15.11 -8.47 4.06
CA GLN A 34 -15.44 -7.35 3.17
C GLN A 34 -15.41 -6.01 3.94
N PRO A 35 -15.09 -4.88 3.29
CA PRO A 35 -15.14 -3.56 3.93
C PRO A 35 -16.54 -3.24 4.47
N CYS A 36 -16.60 -2.64 5.65
CA CYS A 36 -17.85 -2.17 6.27
C CYS A 36 -17.70 -0.68 6.64
N PRO A 37 -18.05 0.25 5.73
CA PRO A 37 -18.02 1.68 6.01
C PRO A 37 -19.05 2.01 7.09
N VAL A 38 -18.65 2.81 8.08
CA VAL A 38 -19.58 3.34 9.10
C VAL A 38 -20.23 4.64 8.61
N PRO A 39 -21.52 4.90 8.93
CA PRO A 39 -22.20 6.15 8.62
C PRO A 39 -21.55 7.38 9.27
#